data_AF-A0A2E4YDL0-F1
#
_entry.id   AF-A0A2E4YDL0-F1
#
_cell.length_a   1.000
_cell.length_b   1.000
_cell.length_c   1.000
_cell.angle_alpha   90.00
_cell.angle_beta   90.00
_cell.angle_gamma   90.00
#
_symmetry.space_group_name_H-M   'P 1'
#
loop_
_entity.id
_entity.type
_entity.pdbx_description
1 polymer ?
#
loop_
_entity_poly.entity_id
_entity_poly.type
_entity_poly.pdbx_seq_one_letter_code
_entity_poly.pdbx_strand_id
1 'polypeptide(L)'
;MAKQVINLGTSPNKGDGDPLRTAFDKVNDNFTELYVDLKQVKSAQTGGGTLIVDTIGSVHGTDSTLLVDGNNSKIVGPIASPSWIVQDQNIDITTTNTGVNANITLDAQGVITLQESSAEDYVQVSANGVVLYSNSDIALRTQGQDIHIGYDTQSGNVEMGHNSSTVNVNGNLNVNAFTKLVPPSYTTAGRSGFTTEGFMVVNTTLGHLEAYVNGAWRKMTLQDVGELTDVGSVIPTDLSNLTDTTNVIKTDVSQLNDATNVIPSSIGDLVAGGNLGDMLVKSAIGYAFVAPVVETLTLATLKTEVANSTDFADFKTRIAAL
;
A
#
# COMPACT_ATOMS: atom_id res chain seq x y z
N MET A 1 50.74 59.23 -41.54
CA MET A 1 51.79 59.32 -42.57
C MET A 1 53.04 58.65 -42.02
N ALA A 2 54.11 58.49 -42.79
CA ALA A 2 55.37 58.08 -42.16
C ALA A 2 56.00 59.32 -41.50
N LYS A 3 56.61 59.14 -40.32
CA LYS A 3 57.38 60.19 -39.63
C LYS A 3 58.31 60.90 -40.62
N GLN A 4 58.16 62.21 -40.76
CA GLN A 4 59.06 63.03 -41.57
C GLN A 4 60.27 63.46 -40.75
N VAL A 5 61.47 63.32 -41.28
CA VAL A 5 62.73 63.68 -40.60
C VAL A 5 63.32 64.92 -41.24
N ILE A 6 63.73 65.90 -40.42
CA ILE A 6 64.45 67.09 -40.88
C ILE A 6 65.85 66.65 -41.33
N ASN A 7 66.21 66.99 -42.57
CA ASN A 7 67.57 66.81 -43.06
C ASN A 7 68.45 67.96 -42.54
N LEU A 8 69.45 67.64 -41.73
CA LEU A 8 70.35 68.62 -41.13
C LEU A 8 71.52 69.02 -42.06
N GLY A 9 71.61 68.43 -43.26
CA GLY A 9 72.74 68.60 -44.17
C GLY A 9 73.92 67.71 -43.79
N THR A 10 75.01 67.72 -44.58
CA THR A 10 76.15 66.84 -44.31
C THR A 10 77.10 67.39 -43.24
N SER A 11 77.02 68.68 -42.93
CA SER A 11 77.85 69.35 -41.92
C SER A 11 77.23 70.68 -41.49
N PRO A 12 77.60 71.24 -40.32
CA PRO A 12 77.05 72.51 -39.85
C PRO A 12 77.21 73.63 -40.88
N ASN A 13 76.15 74.41 -41.09
CA ASN A 13 76.12 75.62 -41.92
C ASN A 13 76.45 75.44 -43.41
N LYS A 14 76.48 74.22 -43.94
CA LYS A 14 76.81 73.93 -45.35
C LYS A 14 75.68 74.32 -46.34
N GLY A 15 74.48 74.58 -45.83
CA GLY A 15 73.33 75.01 -46.63
C GLY A 15 72.71 73.90 -47.49
N ASP A 16 73.11 72.64 -47.28
CA ASP A 16 72.61 71.45 -47.98
C ASP A 16 71.59 70.64 -47.18
N GLY A 17 71.14 71.17 -46.04
CA GLY A 17 70.01 70.66 -45.26
C GLY A 17 68.67 71.21 -45.76
N ASP A 18 67.59 70.80 -45.08
CA ASP A 18 66.27 71.37 -45.35
C ASP A 18 66.28 72.89 -45.04
N PRO A 19 65.74 73.72 -45.94
CA PRO A 19 65.43 75.11 -45.60
C PRO A 19 64.53 75.18 -44.35
N LEU A 20 64.68 76.22 -43.53
CA LEU A 20 63.87 76.40 -42.31
C LEU A 20 62.37 76.21 -42.55
N ARG A 21 61.85 76.72 -43.68
CA ARG A 21 60.45 76.54 -44.08
C ARG A 21 60.08 75.06 -44.20
N THR A 22 60.83 74.30 -44.98
CA THR A 22 60.63 72.85 -45.16
C THR A 22 60.77 72.09 -43.85
N ALA A 23 61.73 72.46 -43.00
CA ALA A 23 61.91 71.82 -41.69
C ALA A 23 60.71 72.04 -40.76
N PHE A 24 60.16 73.26 -40.72
CA PHE A 24 58.97 73.57 -39.92
C PHE A 24 57.69 72.98 -40.52
N ASP A 25 57.58 72.88 -41.84
CA ASP A 25 56.47 72.15 -42.49
C ASP A 25 56.47 70.68 -42.04
N LYS A 26 57.64 70.01 -42.02
CA LYS A 26 57.77 68.63 -41.52
C LYS A 26 57.40 68.48 -40.04
N VAL A 27 57.75 69.47 -39.22
CA VAL A 27 57.37 69.51 -37.81
C VAL A 27 55.86 69.60 -37.66
N ASN A 28 55.24 70.53 -38.40
CA ASN A 28 53.80 70.71 -38.38
C ASN A 28 53.07 69.45 -38.87
N ASP A 29 53.56 68.79 -39.91
CA ASP A 29 53.00 67.54 -40.43
C ASP A 29 53.06 66.41 -39.38
N ASN A 30 54.21 66.22 -38.71
CA ASN A 30 54.38 65.21 -37.67
C ASN A 30 53.49 65.46 -36.44
N PHE A 31 53.39 66.71 -35.97
CA PHE A 31 52.52 67.05 -34.84
C PHE A 31 51.05 66.98 -35.21
N THR A 32 50.69 67.31 -36.46
CA THR A 32 49.34 67.13 -36.97
C THR A 32 48.94 65.66 -36.90
N GLU A 33 49.81 64.73 -37.31
CA GLU A 33 49.60 63.29 -37.17
C GLU A 33 49.47 62.85 -35.71
N LEU A 34 50.40 63.25 -34.83
CA LEU A 34 50.34 62.90 -33.41
C LEU A 34 49.07 63.40 -32.73
N TYR A 35 48.64 64.63 -33.04
CA TYR A 35 47.40 65.18 -32.50
C TYR A 35 46.17 64.48 -33.05
N VAL A 36 46.21 63.93 -34.27
CA VAL A 36 45.15 63.07 -34.81
C VAL A 36 45.06 61.77 -34.01
N ASP A 37 46.17 61.07 -33.76
CA ASP A 37 46.18 59.83 -32.97
C ASP A 37 45.77 60.05 -31.51
N LEU A 38 46.28 61.11 -30.89
CA LEU A 38 45.94 61.46 -29.51
C LEU A 38 44.46 61.85 -29.36
N LYS A 39 43.87 62.49 -30.38
CA LYS A 39 42.43 62.76 -30.43
C LYS A 39 41.62 61.47 -30.46
N GLN A 40 42.06 60.44 -31.18
CA GLN A 40 41.41 59.12 -31.21
C GLN A 40 41.47 58.40 -29.86
N VAL A 41 42.58 58.51 -29.13
CA VAL A 41 42.71 57.93 -27.78
C VAL A 41 41.88 58.71 -26.76
N LYS A 42 41.88 60.04 -26.81
CA LYS A 42 41.16 60.88 -25.86
C LYS A 42 39.65 60.88 -26.05
N SER A 43 39.17 60.76 -27.30
CA SER A 43 37.74 60.63 -27.59
C SER A 43 37.15 59.36 -26.96
N ALA A 44 37.93 58.27 -26.91
CA ALA A 44 37.56 57.02 -26.24
C ALA A 44 37.48 57.12 -24.71
N GLN A 45 38.28 58.00 -24.10
CA GLN A 45 38.48 57.99 -22.65
C GLN A 45 37.65 59.05 -21.91
N THR A 46 37.15 60.09 -22.59
CA THR A 46 36.44 61.20 -21.91
C THR A 46 35.24 61.80 -22.68
N GLY A 47 34.82 61.25 -23.83
CA GLY A 47 33.82 61.93 -24.67
C GLY A 47 32.97 61.09 -25.62
N GLY A 48 32.82 59.78 -25.40
CA GLY A 48 31.89 58.95 -26.19
C GLY A 48 32.34 58.59 -27.61
N GLY A 49 33.65 58.63 -27.91
CA GLY A 49 34.21 58.08 -29.15
C GLY A 49 34.43 56.56 -29.08
N THR A 50 34.22 55.85 -30.19
CA THR A 50 34.45 54.39 -30.29
C THR A 50 35.95 54.07 -30.40
N LEU A 51 36.49 53.28 -29.46
CA LEU A 51 37.82 52.66 -29.55
C LEU A 51 37.71 51.28 -30.19
N ILE A 52 38.25 51.09 -31.39
CA ILE A 52 38.36 49.77 -32.02
C ILE A 52 39.78 49.25 -31.79
N VAL A 53 39.93 48.44 -30.75
CA VAL A 53 41.18 47.74 -30.40
C VAL A 53 40.80 46.31 -30.01
N ASP A 54 41.60 45.32 -30.44
CA ASP A 54 41.56 44.02 -29.80
C ASP A 54 41.96 44.25 -28.35
N THR A 55 40.97 44.18 -27.47
CA THR A 55 41.19 44.57 -26.09
C THR A 55 41.86 43.38 -25.43
N ILE A 56 43.18 43.41 -25.38
CA ILE A 56 43.94 42.65 -24.41
C ILE A 56 43.65 43.29 -23.04
N GLY A 57 42.47 43.01 -22.47
CA GLY A 57 41.94 43.66 -21.26
C GLY A 57 40.39 43.76 -21.20
N SER A 58 39.85 44.39 -20.15
CA SER A 58 38.40 44.49 -19.88
C SER A 58 37.68 45.58 -20.67
N VAL A 59 36.39 45.36 -20.97
CA VAL A 59 35.49 46.31 -21.65
C VAL A 59 34.44 46.83 -20.66
N HIS A 60 34.38 48.16 -20.44
CA HIS A 60 33.39 48.79 -19.54
C HIS A 60 32.26 49.46 -20.33
N GLY A 61 31.00 49.32 -19.86
CA GLY A 61 29.82 49.98 -20.43
C GLY A 61 29.52 51.30 -19.73
N THR A 62 29.68 52.42 -20.43
CA THR A 62 29.71 53.77 -19.83
C THR A 62 28.33 54.37 -19.50
N ASP A 63 27.23 53.62 -19.62
CA ASP A 63 25.89 54.00 -19.12
C ASP A 63 25.40 53.06 -18.00
N SER A 64 26.25 52.86 -16.99
CA SER A 64 25.86 52.42 -15.65
C SER A 64 25.49 50.95 -15.38
N THR A 65 25.83 49.97 -16.21
CA THR A 65 25.94 48.58 -15.71
C THR A 65 27.00 47.82 -16.50
N LEU A 66 28.10 47.48 -15.86
CA LEU A 66 29.23 46.72 -16.39
C LEU A 66 28.76 45.42 -17.06
N LEU A 67 28.81 45.30 -18.40
CA LEU A 67 28.46 44.05 -19.10
C LEU A 67 29.37 42.90 -18.67
N VAL A 68 30.66 43.19 -18.51
CA VAL A 68 31.62 42.32 -17.84
C VAL A 68 32.15 43.12 -16.66
N ASP A 69 31.68 42.78 -15.48
CA ASP A 69 32.27 43.24 -14.24
C ASP A 69 33.53 42.42 -13.98
N GLY A 70 34.66 42.92 -14.50
CA GLY A 70 35.97 42.32 -14.27
C GLY A 70 36.42 42.35 -12.81
N ASN A 71 35.86 43.24 -11.97
CA ASN A 71 36.21 43.32 -10.54
C ASN A 71 35.53 42.21 -9.73
N ASN A 72 34.29 41.87 -10.09
CA ASN A 72 33.53 40.81 -9.44
C ASN A 72 33.47 39.51 -10.25
N SER A 73 34.18 39.43 -11.38
CA SER A 73 34.18 38.28 -12.30
C SER A 73 32.76 37.86 -12.73
N LYS A 74 31.90 38.85 -13.01
CA LYS A 74 30.49 38.63 -13.38
C LYS A 74 30.19 39.19 -14.76
N ILE A 75 29.25 38.56 -15.44
CA ILE A 75 28.54 39.18 -16.55
C ILE A 75 27.24 39.72 -15.98
N VAL A 76 27.00 41.04 -16.08
CA VAL A 76 25.81 41.67 -15.49
C VAL A 76 24.81 41.96 -16.60
N GLY A 77 23.65 41.30 -16.53
CA GLY A 77 22.54 41.49 -17.44
C GLY A 77 22.11 40.20 -18.15
N PRO A 78 21.07 40.27 -19.01
CA PRO A 78 20.65 39.14 -19.82
C PRO A 78 21.78 38.67 -20.75
N ILE A 79 21.99 37.36 -20.82
CA ILE A 79 22.97 36.75 -21.71
C ILE A 79 22.22 36.05 -22.85
N ALA A 80 22.45 36.47 -24.09
CA ALA A 80 21.93 35.80 -25.28
C ALA A 80 23.07 35.05 -25.97
N SER A 81 23.09 33.72 -25.87
CA SER A 81 24.10 32.87 -26.51
C SER A 81 23.44 31.60 -27.07
N PRO A 82 23.87 31.08 -28.23
CA PRO A 82 23.40 29.80 -28.74
C PRO A 82 23.89 28.60 -27.92
N SER A 83 24.99 28.75 -27.18
CA SER A 83 25.54 27.71 -26.31
C SER A 83 26.32 28.30 -25.13
N TRP A 84 26.24 27.63 -23.99
CA TRP A 84 27.13 27.86 -22.84
C TRP A 84 27.97 26.60 -22.67
N ILE A 85 29.27 26.70 -22.94
CA ILE A 85 30.20 25.58 -22.93
C ILE A 85 31.14 25.77 -21.74
N VAL A 86 31.27 24.72 -20.92
CA VAL A 86 32.21 24.64 -19.81
C VAL A 86 33.24 23.55 -20.10
N GLN A 87 34.52 23.82 -19.83
CA GLN A 87 35.61 22.83 -20.05
C GLN A 87 35.89 22.00 -18.79
N ASP A 88 35.91 22.62 -17.61
CA ASP A 88 36.43 21.97 -16.39
C ASP A 88 35.51 22.07 -15.15
N GLN A 89 34.34 22.69 -15.26
CA GLN A 89 33.46 22.99 -14.11
C GLN A 89 31.97 22.82 -14.46
N ASN A 90 31.13 22.80 -13.42
CA ASN A 90 29.67 22.78 -13.57
C ASN A 90 29.14 24.17 -13.94
N ILE A 91 27.95 24.21 -14.56
CA ILE A 91 27.16 25.42 -14.68
C ILE A 91 26.23 25.50 -13.47
N ASP A 92 26.53 26.40 -12.53
CA ASP A 92 25.66 26.66 -11.39
C ASP A 92 24.58 27.68 -11.78
N ILE A 93 23.32 27.26 -11.82
CA ILE A 93 22.17 28.14 -12.02
C ILE A 93 21.50 28.36 -10.67
N THR A 94 21.60 29.56 -10.11
CA THR A 94 21.08 29.90 -8.78
C THR A 94 20.26 31.18 -8.84
N THR A 95 19.13 31.23 -8.11
CA THR A 95 18.42 32.46 -7.79
C THR A 95 18.59 32.78 -6.31
N THR A 96 18.96 34.03 -6.00
CA THR A 96 19.05 34.53 -4.62
C THR A 96 17.84 35.36 -4.21
N ASN A 97 16.87 35.53 -5.12
CA ASN A 97 15.60 36.16 -4.81
C ASN A 97 14.81 35.22 -3.87
N THR A 98 14.30 35.73 -2.75
CA THR A 98 13.48 34.95 -1.80
C THR A 98 12.02 35.41 -1.78
N GLY A 99 11.62 36.29 -2.69
CA GLY A 99 10.26 36.80 -2.83
C GLY A 99 9.36 35.89 -3.68
N VAL A 100 8.18 36.42 -4.04
CA VAL A 100 7.26 35.76 -4.98
C VAL A 100 7.94 35.63 -6.35
N ASN A 101 7.82 34.45 -6.99
CA ASN A 101 8.49 34.11 -8.27
C ASN A 101 10.02 34.01 -8.20
N ALA A 102 10.56 33.60 -7.06
CA ALA A 102 11.94 33.18 -6.86
C ALA A 102 12.29 31.86 -7.58
N ASN A 103 11.95 31.74 -8.87
CA ASN A 103 12.09 30.52 -9.64
C ASN A 103 13.20 30.66 -10.68
N ILE A 104 13.85 29.55 -11.00
CA ILE A 104 14.60 29.41 -12.24
C ILE A 104 13.63 28.87 -13.28
N THR A 105 13.40 29.62 -14.36
CA THR A 105 12.54 29.21 -15.47
C THR A 105 13.40 28.88 -16.66
N LEU A 106 13.26 27.64 -17.16
CA LEU A 106 13.81 27.19 -18.42
C LEU A 106 12.64 26.99 -19.38
N ASP A 107 12.56 27.82 -20.43
CA ASP A 107 11.53 27.72 -21.46
C ASP A 107 12.17 27.22 -22.76
N ALA A 108 11.59 26.17 -23.33
CA ALA A 108 12.03 25.57 -24.57
C ALA A 108 10.83 25.22 -25.44
N GLN A 109 10.88 25.60 -26.72
CA GLN A 109 9.90 25.14 -27.71
C GLN A 109 10.00 23.63 -27.99
N GLY A 110 11.12 23.00 -27.62
CA GLY A 110 11.41 21.59 -27.84
C GLY A 110 11.45 20.79 -26.53
N VAL A 111 12.63 20.25 -26.22
CA VAL A 111 12.88 19.41 -25.04
C VAL A 111 13.94 20.08 -24.18
N ILE A 112 13.75 20.05 -22.86
CA ILE A 112 14.80 20.33 -21.89
C ILE A 112 15.38 18.98 -21.47
N THR A 113 16.67 18.76 -21.71
CA THR A 113 17.37 17.52 -21.36
C THR A 113 18.49 17.83 -20.37
N LEU A 114 18.51 17.14 -19.24
CA LEU A 114 19.63 17.07 -18.32
C LEU A 114 20.22 15.66 -18.46
N GLN A 115 21.44 15.54 -18.95
CA GLN A 115 21.99 14.25 -19.36
C GLN A 115 23.49 14.21 -19.13
N GLU A 116 24.01 13.05 -18.74
CA GLU A 116 25.45 12.80 -18.72
C GLU A 116 26.01 12.52 -20.13
N SER A 117 27.32 12.72 -20.31
CA SER A 117 27.97 12.71 -21.63
C SER A 117 27.85 11.41 -22.43
N SER A 118 27.64 10.27 -21.79
CA SER A 118 27.42 8.95 -22.41
C SER A 118 25.97 8.64 -22.77
N ALA A 119 25.05 9.59 -22.52
CA ALA A 119 23.63 9.48 -22.77
C ALA A 119 22.89 8.35 -22.01
N GLU A 120 23.52 7.75 -21.00
CA GLU A 120 22.90 6.61 -20.30
C GLU A 120 21.86 7.08 -19.28
N ASP A 121 22.11 8.20 -18.61
CA ASP A 121 21.19 8.77 -17.63
C ASP A 121 20.68 10.15 -18.06
N TYR A 122 19.37 10.38 -17.96
CA TYR A 122 18.78 11.67 -18.31
C TYR A 122 17.45 12.01 -17.60
N VAL A 123 17.19 13.30 -17.51
CA VAL A 123 15.88 13.89 -17.22
C VAL A 123 15.42 14.69 -18.44
N GLN A 124 14.22 14.42 -18.93
CA GLN A 124 13.64 15.13 -20.06
C GLN A 124 12.31 15.75 -19.67
N VAL A 125 12.09 17.00 -20.08
CA VAL A 125 10.80 17.69 -20.02
C VAL A 125 10.40 18.06 -21.44
N SER A 126 9.23 17.57 -21.87
CA SER A 126 8.73 17.74 -23.23
C SER A 126 7.20 17.84 -23.26
N ALA A 127 6.65 18.06 -24.46
CA ALA A 127 5.19 18.00 -24.69
C ALA A 127 4.55 16.65 -24.35
N ASN A 128 5.34 15.57 -24.32
CA ASN A 128 4.86 14.22 -23.99
C ASN A 128 4.94 13.92 -22.48
N GLY A 129 5.44 14.87 -21.67
CA GLY A 129 5.59 14.74 -20.23
C GLY A 129 7.03 14.79 -19.75
N VAL A 130 7.24 14.25 -18.55
CA VAL A 130 8.53 14.20 -17.86
C VAL A 130 9.04 12.77 -17.84
N VAL A 131 10.30 12.57 -18.24
CA VAL A 131 10.99 11.28 -18.18
C VAL A 131 12.19 11.40 -17.27
N LEU A 132 12.30 10.52 -16.29
CA LEU A 132 13.51 10.28 -15.51
C LEU A 132 13.99 8.88 -15.89
N TYR A 133 15.16 8.79 -16.51
CA TYR A 133 15.75 7.54 -16.96
C TYR A 133 17.15 7.40 -16.38
N SER A 134 17.44 6.24 -15.84
CA SER A 134 18.79 5.83 -15.46
C SER A 134 18.98 4.37 -15.83
N ASN A 135 20.19 4.00 -16.26
CA ASN A 135 20.59 2.60 -16.44
C ASN A 135 20.96 1.91 -15.10
N SER A 136 20.94 2.67 -14.01
CA SER A 136 21.23 2.25 -12.64
C SER A 136 19.99 2.48 -11.76
N ASP A 137 20.14 3.15 -10.61
CA ASP A 137 19.04 3.42 -9.69
C ASP A 137 18.56 4.87 -9.77
N ILE A 138 17.25 5.09 -9.72
CA ILE A 138 16.64 6.40 -9.46
C ILE A 138 16.16 6.43 -8.01
N ALA A 139 16.72 7.32 -7.20
CA ALA A 139 16.32 7.48 -5.81
C ALA A 139 15.58 8.80 -5.57
N LEU A 140 14.36 8.70 -5.02
CA LEU A 140 13.57 9.84 -4.57
C LEU A 140 13.58 9.86 -3.03
N ARG A 141 14.22 10.86 -2.42
CA ARG A 141 14.40 10.94 -0.96
C ARG A 141 13.87 12.27 -0.44
N THR A 142 13.33 12.26 0.77
CA THR A 142 12.86 13.44 1.48
C THR A 142 13.45 13.48 2.89
N GLN A 143 13.50 14.66 3.51
CA GLN A 143 13.93 14.80 4.91
C GLN A 143 12.73 14.74 5.84
N GLY A 144 12.01 13.61 5.82
CA GLY A 144 10.83 13.36 6.67
C GLY A 144 9.50 13.87 6.10
N GLN A 145 9.46 14.18 4.80
CA GLN A 145 8.26 14.65 4.11
C GLN A 145 7.70 13.55 3.20
N ASP A 146 6.43 13.70 2.80
CA ASP A 146 5.81 12.77 1.86
C ASP A 146 6.29 12.97 0.42
N ILE A 147 6.26 11.89 -0.36
CA ILE A 147 6.34 11.94 -1.82
C ILE A 147 4.92 11.77 -2.35
N HIS A 148 4.33 12.85 -2.85
CA HIS A 148 3.01 12.81 -3.45
C HIS A 148 3.10 12.39 -4.92
N ILE A 149 2.49 11.25 -5.28
CA ILE A 149 2.42 10.74 -6.65
C ILE A 149 0.95 10.55 -7.00
N GLY A 150 0.49 11.21 -8.07
CA GLY A 150 -0.93 11.19 -8.49
C GLY A 150 -1.89 11.95 -7.56
N TYR A 151 -1.38 12.71 -6.60
CA TYR A 151 -2.15 13.54 -5.66
C TYR A 151 -2.91 14.67 -6.39
N ASP A 152 -4.13 15.00 -5.94
CA ASP A 152 -5.03 16.02 -6.50
C ASP A 152 -5.36 15.89 -8.00
N THR A 153 -5.24 14.69 -8.57
CA THR A 153 -5.64 14.44 -9.97
C THR A 153 -7.12 14.08 -10.07
N GLN A 154 -7.85 14.65 -11.04
CA GLN A 154 -9.24 14.26 -11.33
C GLN A 154 -9.36 12.80 -11.81
N SER A 155 -8.31 12.29 -12.47
CA SER A 155 -8.21 10.94 -13.03
C SER A 155 -6.74 10.63 -13.32
N GLY A 156 -6.34 9.38 -13.15
CA GLY A 156 -5.00 8.91 -13.45
C GLY A 156 -4.70 7.61 -12.72
N ASN A 157 -3.85 6.77 -13.29
CA ASN A 157 -3.36 5.56 -12.63
C ASN A 157 -1.92 5.78 -12.19
N VAL A 158 -1.54 5.19 -11.06
CA VAL A 158 -0.14 4.98 -10.72
C VAL A 158 0.22 3.55 -11.10
N GLU A 159 0.99 3.40 -12.16
CA GLU A 159 1.52 2.11 -12.61
C GLU A 159 2.94 1.94 -12.09
N MET A 160 3.21 0.84 -11.39
CA MET A 160 4.50 0.58 -10.76
C MET A 160 5.04 -0.78 -11.22
N GLY A 161 6.19 -0.76 -11.89
CA GLY A 161 6.88 -1.96 -12.35
C GLY A 161 6.35 -2.55 -13.67
N HIS A 162 6.94 -3.68 -14.09
CA HIS A 162 6.55 -4.49 -15.25
C HIS A 162 6.59 -6.00 -14.87
N ASN A 163 6.47 -6.91 -15.84
CA ASN A 163 6.30 -8.37 -15.67
C ASN A 163 7.20 -9.09 -14.65
N SER A 164 8.39 -8.57 -14.32
CA SER A 164 9.31 -9.14 -13.32
C SER A 164 9.57 -8.23 -12.11
N SER A 165 8.94 -7.05 -12.06
CA SER A 165 9.16 -6.09 -10.99
C SER A 165 8.43 -6.48 -9.71
N THR A 166 8.97 -6.06 -8.57
CA THR A 166 8.31 -6.17 -7.26
C THR A 166 8.16 -4.79 -6.65
N VAL A 167 7.09 -4.58 -5.89
CA VAL A 167 6.91 -3.38 -5.07
C VAL A 167 7.24 -3.76 -3.63
N ASN A 168 8.33 -3.23 -3.09
CA ASN A 168 8.74 -3.47 -1.72
C ASN A 168 8.29 -2.32 -0.82
N VAL A 169 7.45 -2.61 0.18
CA VAL A 169 6.97 -1.62 1.16
C VAL A 169 7.53 -1.98 2.52
N ASN A 170 8.58 -1.27 2.95
CA ASN A 170 9.14 -1.41 4.29
C ASN A 170 8.36 -0.53 5.27
N GLY A 171 7.17 -0.99 5.64
CA GLY A 171 6.18 -0.26 6.43
C GLY A 171 4.77 -0.74 6.13
N ASN A 172 3.78 0.14 6.28
CA ASN A 172 2.38 -0.21 6.05
C ASN A 172 1.95 0.25 4.65
N LEU A 173 1.27 -0.63 3.90
CA LEU A 173 0.48 -0.26 2.74
C LEU A 173 -0.94 0.05 3.19
N ASN A 174 -1.28 1.33 3.31
CA ASN A 174 -2.63 1.77 3.63
C ASN A 174 -3.40 2.06 2.33
N VAL A 175 -4.45 1.28 2.06
CA VAL A 175 -5.39 1.54 0.96
C VAL A 175 -6.80 1.66 1.53
N ASN A 176 -7.61 2.54 0.95
CA ASN A 176 -9.02 2.65 1.37
C ASN A 176 -9.81 1.39 0.99
N ALA A 177 -9.70 0.96 -0.27
CA ALA A 177 -10.29 -0.28 -0.76
C ALA A 177 -9.51 -0.82 -1.96
N PHE A 178 -9.29 -2.14 -1.99
CA PHE A 178 -8.84 -2.82 -3.20
C PHE A 178 -10.06 -3.18 -4.05
N THR A 179 -10.17 -2.62 -5.26
CA THR A 179 -11.19 -3.06 -6.23
C THR A 179 -10.90 -4.48 -6.73
N LYS A 180 -9.61 -4.86 -6.79
CA LYS A 180 -9.16 -6.18 -7.23
C LYS A 180 -7.79 -6.48 -6.64
N LEU A 181 -7.65 -7.66 -6.05
CA LEU A 181 -6.36 -8.27 -5.68
C LEU A 181 -6.27 -9.62 -6.40
N VAL A 182 -5.19 -9.86 -7.13
CA VAL A 182 -4.97 -11.13 -7.84
C VAL A 182 -3.71 -11.80 -7.28
N PRO A 183 -3.85 -12.75 -6.35
CA PRO A 183 -2.72 -13.57 -5.90
C PRO A 183 -2.17 -14.44 -7.05
N PRO A 184 -0.91 -14.86 -6.98
CA PRO A 184 -0.36 -15.80 -7.95
C PRO A 184 -1.07 -17.17 -7.87
N SER A 185 -1.10 -17.88 -9.00
CA SER A 185 -1.78 -19.17 -9.15
C SER A 185 -0.79 -20.32 -9.22
N TYR A 186 -0.95 -21.33 -8.38
CA TYR A 186 -0.10 -22.52 -8.34
C TYR A 186 -0.93 -23.79 -8.15
N THR A 187 -0.43 -24.94 -8.60
CA THR A 187 -0.99 -26.24 -8.21
C THR A 187 -0.66 -26.55 -6.73
N THR A 188 -1.35 -27.50 -6.11
CA THR A 188 -1.02 -27.92 -4.72
C THR A 188 0.45 -28.30 -4.58
N ALA A 189 1.01 -29.00 -5.56
CA ALA A 189 2.43 -29.34 -5.59
C ALA A 189 3.30 -28.10 -5.81
N GLY A 190 2.92 -27.22 -6.73
CA GLY A 190 3.69 -26.02 -7.09
C GLY A 190 3.85 -25.02 -5.94
N ARG A 191 2.83 -24.88 -5.08
CA ARG A 191 2.93 -23.98 -3.92
C ARG A 191 3.70 -24.55 -2.73
N SER A 192 3.96 -25.86 -2.69
CA SER A 192 4.54 -26.53 -1.51
C SER A 192 5.93 -26.00 -1.11
N GLY A 193 6.65 -25.38 -2.05
CA GLY A 193 7.96 -24.76 -1.81
C GLY A 193 7.91 -23.38 -1.16
N PHE A 194 6.75 -22.72 -1.06
CA PHE A 194 6.64 -21.43 -0.37
C PHE A 194 6.20 -21.66 1.09
N THR A 195 7.06 -21.29 2.03
CA THR A 195 6.87 -21.47 3.47
C THR A 195 6.95 -20.14 4.25
N THR A 196 6.79 -19.01 3.55
CA THR A 196 6.78 -17.68 4.18
C THR A 196 5.38 -17.39 4.70
N GLU A 197 5.27 -17.02 5.98
CA GLU A 197 4.01 -16.63 6.61
C GLU A 197 3.33 -15.47 5.86
N GLY A 198 2.01 -15.56 5.69
CA GLY A 198 1.20 -14.56 5.00
C GLY A 198 1.20 -14.65 3.48
N PHE A 199 1.93 -15.59 2.88
CA PHE A 199 1.92 -15.78 1.42
C PHE A 199 0.57 -16.32 0.95
N MET A 200 -0.10 -15.60 0.04
CA MET A 200 -1.43 -15.93 -0.48
C MET A 200 -1.34 -16.42 -1.93
N VAL A 201 -2.08 -17.47 -2.29
CA VAL A 201 -2.11 -18.04 -3.64
C VAL A 201 -3.50 -18.56 -4.01
N VAL A 202 -3.80 -18.60 -5.30
CA VAL A 202 -4.91 -19.42 -5.80
C VAL A 202 -4.41 -20.83 -6.10
N ASN A 203 -4.89 -21.82 -5.36
CA ASN A 203 -4.62 -23.22 -5.65
C ASN A 203 -5.48 -23.71 -6.80
N THR A 204 -4.87 -23.92 -7.96
CA THR A 204 -5.56 -24.33 -9.18
C THR A 204 -5.96 -25.80 -9.19
N THR A 205 -5.32 -26.65 -8.38
CA THR A 205 -5.72 -28.06 -8.21
C THR A 205 -7.00 -28.18 -7.39
N LEU A 206 -7.15 -27.35 -6.35
CA LEU A 206 -8.30 -27.39 -5.44
C LEU A 206 -9.34 -26.28 -5.69
N GLY A 207 -9.06 -25.36 -6.62
CA GLY A 207 -9.98 -24.32 -7.08
C GLY A 207 -10.28 -23.20 -6.07
N HIS A 208 -9.36 -22.85 -5.17
CA HIS A 208 -9.63 -21.87 -4.10
C HIS A 208 -8.38 -21.09 -3.66
N LEU A 209 -8.60 -19.97 -2.95
CA LEU A 209 -7.55 -19.18 -2.31
C LEU A 209 -7.01 -19.90 -1.06
N GLU A 210 -5.69 -19.93 -0.90
CA GLU A 210 -5.00 -20.42 0.29
C GLU A 210 -3.97 -19.40 0.76
N ALA A 211 -3.69 -19.41 2.06
CA ALA A 211 -2.56 -18.69 2.64
C ALA A 211 -1.70 -19.62 3.48
N TYR A 212 -0.39 -19.38 3.49
CA TYR A 212 0.52 -20.05 4.39
C TYR A 212 0.51 -19.34 5.74
N VAL A 213 -0.07 -19.98 6.74
CA VAL A 213 -0.20 -19.43 8.09
C VAL A 213 0.01 -20.51 9.15
N ASN A 214 0.74 -20.17 10.20
CA ASN A 214 1.10 -21.09 11.30
C ASN A 214 1.77 -22.38 10.79
N GLY A 215 2.73 -22.24 9.86
CA GLY A 215 3.52 -23.35 9.33
C GLY A 215 2.79 -24.28 8.36
N ALA A 216 1.56 -23.96 7.95
CA ALA A 216 0.78 -24.79 7.04
C ALA A 216 -0.05 -23.96 6.05
N TRP A 217 -0.36 -24.57 4.92
CA TRP A 217 -1.29 -24.00 3.95
C TRP A 217 -2.72 -24.17 4.44
N ARG A 218 -3.46 -23.07 4.51
CA ARG A 218 -4.86 -23.05 4.91
C ARG A 218 -5.70 -22.45 3.80
N LYS A 219 -6.80 -23.11 3.49
CA LYS A 219 -7.84 -22.56 2.63
C LYS A 219 -8.45 -21.32 3.25
N MET A 220 -8.42 -20.21 2.52
CA MET A 220 -9.18 -19.01 2.85
C MET A 220 -10.59 -19.22 2.35
N THR A 221 -11.39 -19.95 3.13
CA THR A 221 -12.83 -19.99 2.97
C THR A 221 -13.46 -18.82 3.72
N LEU A 222 -14.66 -18.42 3.31
CA LEU A 222 -15.62 -17.71 4.17
C LEU A 222 -16.19 -18.63 5.28
N GLN A 223 -15.51 -19.74 5.58
CA GLN A 223 -15.97 -20.81 6.46
C GLN A 223 -15.18 -20.81 7.77
N ASP A 224 -14.48 -19.71 8.08
CA ASP A 224 -14.44 -19.27 9.46
C ASP A 224 -15.79 -18.64 9.75
N VAL A 225 -16.57 -19.37 10.51
CA VAL A 225 -17.91 -19.00 10.95
C VAL A 225 -17.79 -17.74 11.81
N GLY A 226 -17.81 -16.58 11.15
CA GLY A 226 -17.98 -15.26 11.77
C GLY A 226 -19.32 -15.07 12.48
N GLU A 227 -20.09 -16.15 12.69
CA GLU A 227 -21.25 -16.20 13.59
C GLU A 227 -21.22 -17.39 14.56
N LEU A 228 -20.11 -18.13 14.70
CA LEU A 228 -19.98 -19.19 15.72
C LEU A 228 -18.56 -19.19 16.33
N THR A 229 -18.17 -18.07 16.95
CA THR A 229 -17.12 -18.13 17.97
C THR A 229 -17.73 -18.76 19.21
N ASP A 230 -17.49 -20.05 19.41
CA ASP A 230 -17.74 -20.65 20.70
C ASP A 230 -16.57 -20.40 21.66
N VAL A 231 -16.40 -19.14 22.07
CA VAL A 231 -15.52 -18.79 23.20
C VAL A 231 -16.37 -18.85 24.47
N GLY A 232 -16.94 -20.04 24.77
CA GLY A 232 -17.76 -20.25 25.97
C GLY A 232 -18.45 -21.60 26.17
N SER A 233 -18.27 -22.60 25.29
CA SER A 233 -19.13 -23.79 25.20
C SER A 233 -20.64 -23.50 24.96
N VAL A 234 -20.95 -22.61 24.02
CA VAL A 234 -22.27 -22.12 23.58
C VAL A 234 -22.71 -22.70 22.21
N ILE A 235 -21.97 -23.62 21.57
CA ILE A 235 -22.59 -24.58 20.64
C ILE A 235 -22.95 -25.88 21.39
N PRO A 236 -23.99 -25.81 22.23
CA PRO A 236 -24.92 -26.91 22.34
C PRO A 236 -26.35 -26.39 22.25
N THR A 237 -26.86 -26.09 21.05
CA THR A 237 -28.30 -25.75 20.94
C THR A 237 -28.98 -26.08 19.62
N ASP A 238 -28.31 -26.10 18.46
CA ASP A 238 -29.05 -26.40 17.21
C ASP A 238 -29.15 -27.90 16.86
N LEU A 239 -29.36 -28.71 17.91
CA LEU A 239 -30.16 -29.93 17.79
C LEU A 239 -31.67 -29.62 17.67
N SER A 240 -32.10 -28.36 17.73
CA SER A 240 -33.52 -27.97 17.52
C SER A 240 -34.07 -28.35 16.13
N ASN A 241 -33.19 -28.65 15.16
CA ASN A 241 -33.58 -29.21 13.86
C ASN A 241 -33.64 -30.75 13.82
N LEU A 242 -33.38 -31.45 14.94
CA LEU A 242 -33.94 -32.79 15.21
C LEU A 242 -35.39 -32.64 15.69
N THR A 243 -36.23 -32.01 14.87
CA THR A 243 -37.68 -32.16 15.03
C THR A 243 -38.04 -33.58 14.60
N ASP A 244 -38.05 -34.49 15.58
CA ASP A 244 -38.66 -35.81 15.43
C ASP A 244 -40.17 -35.63 15.22
N THR A 245 -40.59 -35.67 13.96
CA THR A 245 -42.02 -35.70 13.57
C THR A 245 -42.64 -37.08 13.72
N THR A 246 -41.93 -38.07 14.28
CA THR A 246 -42.46 -39.40 14.54
C THR A 246 -42.55 -39.62 16.05
N ASN A 247 -43.73 -39.97 16.56
CA ASN A 247 -43.96 -40.28 17.98
C ASN A 247 -43.25 -41.59 18.40
N VAL A 248 -41.91 -41.66 18.36
CA VAL A 248 -41.14 -42.87 18.66
C VAL A 248 -40.02 -42.61 19.68
N ILE A 249 -40.41 -42.02 20.82
CA ILE A 249 -39.68 -42.15 22.10
C ILE A 249 -39.50 -43.64 22.52
N LYS A 250 -40.20 -44.60 21.87
CA LYS A 250 -40.19 -46.01 22.31
C LYS A 250 -38.88 -46.76 22.04
N THR A 251 -38.07 -46.37 21.05
CA THR A 251 -36.84 -47.13 20.72
C THR A 251 -35.64 -46.66 21.53
N ASP A 252 -35.48 -45.35 21.74
CA ASP A 252 -34.32 -44.80 22.44
C ASP A 252 -34.41 -45.01 23.96
N VAL A 253 -35.63 -45.14 24.51
CA VAL A 253 -35.82 -45.49 25.93
C VAL A 253 -35.38 -46.94 26.23
N SER A 254 -35.39 -47.85 25.23
CA SER A 254 -34.86 -49.21 25.42
C SER A 254 -33.33 -49.26 25.57
N GLN A 255 -32.65 -48.15 25.26
CA GLN A 255 -31.20 -47.97 25.37
C GLN A 255 -30.81 -47.22 26.65
N LEU A 256 -31.78 -46.73 27.43
CA LEU A 256 -31.55 -46.21 28.77
C LEU A 256 -31.39 -47.39 29.73
N ASN A 257 -30.14 -47.77 30.00
CA ASN A 257 -29.82 -48.72 31.06
C ASN A 257 -30.25 -48.12 32.40
N ASP A 258 -31.36 -48.59 32.98
CA ASP A 258 -31.89 -48.11 34.26
C ASP A 258 -31.06 -48.66 35.42
N ALA A 259 -29.86 -48.11 35.60
CA ALA A 259 -28.97 -48.46 36.70
C ALA A 259 -29.48 -48.01 38.07
N THR A 260 -30.57 -47.23 38.12
CA THR A 260 -31.06 -46.56 39.33
C THR A 260 -32.51 -46.90 39.67
N ASN A 261 -33.15 -47.83 38.95
CA ASN A 261 -34.53 -48.26 39.16
C ASN A 261 -35.55 -47.08 39.10
N VAL A 262 -35.26 -46.07 38.27
CA VAL A 262 -36.08 -44.86 38.12
C VAL A 262 -37.24 -45.10 37.15
N ILE A 263 -37.19 -46.18 36.36
CA ILE A 263 -38.26 -46.62 35.47
C ILE A 263 -39.02 -47.78 36.17
N PRO A 264 -40.25 -47.53 36.67
CA PRO A 264 -41.03 -48.54 37.39
C PRO A 264 -41.27 -49.79 36.52
N SER A 265 -40.87 -50.96 37.04
CA SER A 265 -41.05 -52.25 36.34
C SER A 265 -42.51 -52.72 36.31
N SER A 266 -43.32 -52.20 37.23
CA SER A 266 -44.76 -52.39 37.34
C SER A 266 -45.43 -51.07 37.73
N ILE A 267 -46.67 -50.87 37.32
CA ILE A 267 -47.42 -49.64 37.65
C ILE A 267 -47.62 -49.47 39.18
N GLY A 268 -47.52 -50.56 39.94
CA GLY A 268 -47.61 -50.55 41.40
C GLY A 268 -46.44 -49.88 42.13
N ASP A 269 -45.28 -49.74 41.46
CA ASP A 269 -44.10 -49.06 42.00
C ASP A 269 -44.25 -47.51 41.96
N LEU A 270 -45.29 -46.97 41.32
CA LEU A 270 -45.56 -45.53 41.25
C LEU A 270 -46.26 -44.96 42.50
N VAL A 271 -46.61 -45.78 43.49
CA VAL A 271 -47.31 -45.30 44.70
C VAL A 271 -46.76 -45.95 45.97
N ALA A 272 -46.29 -45.13 46.91
CA ALA A 272 -45.78 -45.59 48.20
C ALA A 272 -46.88 -46.30 49.00
N GLY A 273 -46.79 -47.63 49.11
CA GLY A 273 -47.70 -48.46 49.90
C GLY A 273 -48.68 -49.35 49.11
N GLY A 274 -48.55 -49.45 47.79
CA GLY A 274 -49.34 -50.40 46.98
C GLY A 274 -48.95 -51.85 47.27
N ASN A 275 -49.89 -52.64 47.80
CA ASN A 275 -49.68 -54.08 47.99
C ASN A 275 -49.70 -54.78 46.62
N LEU A 276 -48.87 -55.82 46.46
CA LEU A 276 -48.86 -56.73 45.30
C LEU A 276 -50.22 -57.43 45.18
N GLY A 277 -51.18 -56.83 44.48
CA GLY A 277 -52.52 -57.40 44.28
C GLY A 277 -53.65 -56.41 44.00
N ASP A 278 -53.43 -55.11 44.19
CA ASP A 278 -54.46 -54.11 43.91
C ASP A 278 -54.70 -53.94 42.39
N MET A 279 -55.95 -54.03 41.97
CA MET A 279 -56.35 -53.76 40.59
C MET A 279 -56.76 -52.29 40.42
N LEU A 280 -56.26 -51.66 39.35
CA LEU A 280 -56.74 -50.34 38.93
C LEU A 280 -58.09 -50.50 38.23
N VAL A 281 -59.17 -50.13 38.90
CA VAL A 281 -60.54 -50.26 38.37
C VAL A 281 -61.09 -48.88 37.99
N LYS A 282 -61.80 -48.80 36.87
CA LYS A 282 -62.52 -47.59 36.46
C LYS A 282 -63.79 -47.41 37.31
N SER A 283 -63.85 -46.33 38.06
CA SER A 283 -65.03 -45.87 38.82
C SER A 283 -65.78 -44.75 38.09
N ALA A 284 -66.91 -44.33 38.64
CA ALA A 284 -67.70 -43.21 38.12
C ALA A 284 -66.99 -41.84 38.17
N ILE A 285 -65.90 -41.72 38.96
CA ILE A 285 -65.15 -40.47 39.17
C ILE A 285 -63.69 -40.54 38.69
N GLY A 286 -63.30 -41.62 38.01
CA GLY A 286 -61.92 -41.82 37.53
C GLY A 286 -61.44 -43.25 37.78
N TYR A 287 -60.14 -43.47 37.82
CA TYR A 287 -59.58 -44.78 38.19
C TYR A 287 -59.18 -44.79 39.67
N ALA A 288 -59.53 -45.85 40.38
CA ALA A 288 -59.14 -46.07 41.77
C ALA A 288 -58.60 -47.49 41.95
N PHE A 289 -57.59 -47.64 42.80
CA PHE A 289 -57.08 -48.95 43.20
C PHE A 289 -58.02 -49.53 44.25
N VAL A 290 -58.52 -50.74 44.01
CA VAL A 290 -59.41 -51.45 44.92
C VAL A 290 -58.71 -52.72 45.37
N ALA A 291 -58.74 -52.99 46.68
CA ALA A 291 -58.17 -54.21 47.24
C ALA A 291 -58.84 -55.45 46.62
N PRO A 292 -58.08 -56.54 46.34
CA PRO A 292 -58.62 -57.74 45.72
C PRO A 292 -59.76 -58.33 46.56
N VAL A 293 -60.89 -58.62 45.91
CA VAL A 293 -62.05 -59.25 46.56
C VAL A 293 -61.65 -60.66 47.00
N VAL A 294 -61.45 -60.88 48.30
CA VAL A 294 -61.24 -62.21 48.85
C VAL A 294 -62.59 -62.92 48.85
N GLU A 295 -62.76 -63.93 48.01
CA GLU A 295 -63.95 -64.78 48.01
C GLU A 295 -63.93 -65.64 49.29
N THR A 296 -64.55 -65.14 50.36
CA THR A 296 -64.57 -65.85 51.65
C THR A 296 -65.66 -66.92 51.68
N LEU A 297 -65.27 -68.17 51.87
CA LEU A 297 -66.18 -69.27 52.16
C LEU A 297 -66.96 -68.98 53.45
N THR A 298 -68.28 -68.78 53.35
CA THR A 298 -69.06 -68.39 54.52
C THR A 298 -69.27 -69.55 55.49
N LEU A 299 -69.40 -69.26 56.80
CA LEU A 299 -69.75 -70.28 57.79
C LEU A 299 -71.08 -70.98 57.48
N ALA A 300 -72.01 -70.28 56.82
CA ALA A 300 -73.28 -70.85 56.37
C ALA A 300 -73.03 -71.91 55.28
N THR A 301 -72.20 -71.61 54.29
CA THR A 301 -71.78 -72.57 53.26
C THR A 301 -71.11 -73.77 53.90
N LEU A 302 -70.16 -73.55 54.81
CA LEU A 302 -69.45 -74.63 55.50
C LEU A 302 -70.41 -75.55 56.28
N LYS A 303 -71.39 -74.95 56.98
CA LYS A 303 -72.41 -75.69 57.72
C LYS A 303 -73.32 -76.50 56.80
N THR A 304 -73.72 -75.94 55.66
CA THR A 304 -74.52 -76.64 54.65
C THR A 304 -73.75 -77.84 54.10
N GLU A 305 -72.48 -77.66 53.75
CA GLU A 305 -71.67 -78.76 53.24
C GLU A 305 -71.50 -79.85 54.28
N VAL A 306 -71.18 -79.51 55.54
CA VAL A 306 -71.06 -80.48 56.63
C VAL A 306 -72.38 -81.22 56.88
N ALA A 307 -73.52 -80.52 56.89
CA ALA A 307 -74.82 -81.12 57.18
C ALA A 307 -75.28 -82.08 56.07
N ASN A 308 -74.91 -81.79 54.83
CA ASN A 308 -75.22 -82.61 53.66
C ASN A 308 -74.21 -83.74 53.44
N SER A 309 -73.10 -83.76 54.18
CA SER A 309 -72.09 -84.80 54.08
C SER A 309 -72.44 -86.00 54.94
N THR A 310 -72.40 -87.17 54.30
CA THR A 310 -72.73 -88.44 54.94
C THR A 310 -71.57 -89.01 55.77
N ASP A 311 -70.34 -88.65 55.41
CA ASP A 311 -69.12 -88.91 56.18
C ASP A 311 -68.03 -87.84 55.90
N PHE A 312 -66.85 -88.01 56.51
CA PHE A 312 -65.74 -87.06 56.36
C PHE A 312 -65.09 -87.08 54.95
N ALA A 313 -65.14 -88.20 54.24
CA ALA A 313 -64.61 -88.30 52.89
C ALA A 313 -65.53 -87.58 51.89
N ASP A 314 -66.84 -87.71 52.08
CA ASP A 314 -67.87 -86.96 51.35
C ASP A 314 -67.73 -85.45 51.62
N PHE A 315 -67.52 -85.04 52.88
CA PHE A 315 -67.25 -83.63 53.21
C PHE A 315 -66.02 -83.07 52.50
N LYS A 316 -64.91 -83.82 52.47
CA LYS A 316 -63.71 -83.40 51.72
C LYS A 316 -63.96 -83.24 50.23
N THR A 317 -64.80 -84.10 49.66
CA THR A 317 -65.13 -84.03 48.22
C THR A 317 -65.99 -82.82 47.93
N ARG A 318 -66.96 -82.53 48.80
CA ARG A 318 -67.90 -81.40 48.65
C ARG A 318 -67.23 -80.04 48.90
N ILE A 319 -66.36 -79.94 49.92
CA ILE A 319 -65.64 -78.69 50.20
C ILE A 319 -64.61 -78.34 49.11
N ALA A 320 -64.03 -79.34 48.45
CA ALA A 320 -63.09 -79.12 47.35
C ALA A 320 -63.77 -78.70 46.03
N ALA A 321 -65.10 -78.80 45.96
CA ALA A 321 -65.89 -78.41 44.80
C ALA A 321 -66.47 -76.98 44.91
N LEU A 322 -66.22 -76.29 46.04
CA LEU A 322 -66.52 -74.88 46.25
C LEU A 322 -65.30 -74.01 45.96
#